data_AF-A0A0Q9Y3J8-F1
#
_entry.id   AF-A0A0Q9Y3J8-F1
#
_cell.length_a   1.000
_cell.length_b   1.000
_cell.length_c   1.000
_cell.angle_alpha   90.00
_cell.angle_beta   90.00
_cell.angle_gamma   90.00
#
_symmetry.space_group_name_H-M   'P 1'
#
loop_
_entity.id
_entity.type
_entity.pdbx_description
1 polymer ?
#
loop_
_entity_poly.entity_id
_entity_poly.type
_entity_poly.pdbx_seq_one_letter_code
_entity_poly.pdbx_strand_id
1 'polypeptide(L)'
;MEVKYKGKNIADVLEMTIEDGLEFFANIPKIKRKLQTIVDVGLGYMKLGQPATTLSGGEAQRVKLASELHRRSNGRSLYILDEPTTGLHVDDIARLLGVLQRLVENGDETPF
;
A
#
# COMPACT_ATOMS: atom_id res chain seq x y z
N MET A 1 -26.80 -3.80 -20.37
CA MET A 1 -25.49 -4.45 -20.59
C MET A 1 -24.71 -4.35 -19.30
N GLU A 2 -24.57 -5.45 -18.56
CA GLU A 2 -23.66 -5.48 -17.40
C GLU A 2 -22.26 -5.78 -17.92
N VAL A 3 -21.35 -4.81 -17.85
CA VAL A 3 -19.93 -5.03 -18.16
C VAL A 3 -19.33 -5.85 -17.02
N LYS A 4 -18.86 -7.06 -17.33
CA LYS A 4 -18.23 -7.97 -16.38
C LYS A 4 -16.80 -8.26 -16.82
N TYR A 5 -15.86 -8.24 -15.89
CA TYR A 5 -14.47 -8.64 -16.07
C TYR A 5 -14.19 -9.85 -15.20
N LYS A 6 -13.73 -10.96 -15.81
CA LYS A 6 -13.58 -12.27 -15.12
C LYS A 6 -14.81 -12.67 -14.29
N GLY A 7 -16.02 -12.39 -14.81
CA GLY A 7 -17.28 -12.69 -14.12
C GLY A 7 -17.70 -11.71 -13.02
N LYS A 8 -16.86 -10.73 -12.66
CA LYS A 8 -17.15 -9.69 -11.65
C LYS A 8 -17.52 -8.35 -12.28
N ASN A 9 -18.52 -7.67 -11.74
CA ASN A 9 -18.82 -6.27 -12.08
C ASN A 9 -17.92 -5.31 -11.26
N ILE A 10 -18.01 -4.00 -11.51
CA ILE A 10 -17.16 -3.02 -10.80
C ILE A 10 -17.44 -2.95 -9.29
N ALA A 11 -18.68 -3.17 -8.86
CA ALA A 11 -19.04 -3.20 -7.44
C ALA A 11 -18.41 -4.42 -6.75
N ASP A 12 -18.46 -5.60 -7.38
CA ASP A 12 -17.81 -6.82 -6.87
C ASP A 12 -16.28 -6.65 -6.77
N VAL A 13 -15.70 -5.84 -7.66
CA VAL A 13 -14.28 -5.45 -7.63
C VAL A 13 -13.99 -4.45 -6.53
N LEU A 14 -14.91 -3.56 -6.18
CA LEU A 14 -14.70 -2.61 -5.07
C LEU A 14 -14.90 -3.29 -3.70
N GLU A 15 -15.68 -4.35 -3.63
CA GLU A 15 -15.94 -5.09 -2.39
C GLU A 15 -14.85 -6.11 -2.01
N MET A 16 -13.95 -6.48 -2.93
CA MET A 16 -12.85 -7.41 -2.63
C MET A 16 -11.77 -6.74 -1.76
N THR A 17 -11.06 -7.57 -0.99
CA THR A 17 -9.89 -7.11 -0.26
C THR A 17 -8.75 -6.75 -1.22
N ILE A 18 -7.79 -5.96 -0.77
CA ILE A 18 -6.62 -5.60 -1.57
C ILE A 18 -5.77 -6.85 -1.86
N GLU A 19 -5.68 -7.79 -0.92
CA GLU A 19 -5.05 -9.10 -1.12
C GLU A 19 -5.75 -9.92 -2.22
N ASP A 20 -7.07 -10.05 -2.16
CA ASP A 20 -7.85 -10.72 -3.23
C ASP A 20 -7.68 -9.99 -4.57
N GLY A 21 -7.66 -8.65 -4.53
CA GLY A 21 -7.42 -7.81 -5.70
C GLY A 21 -6.05 -8.05 -6.31
N LEU A 22 -5.02 -8.27 -5.49
CA LEU A 22 -3.66 -8.56 -5.95
C LEU A 22 -3.62 -9.85 -6.78
N GLU A 23 -4.31 -10.89 -6.32
CA GLU A 23 -4.46 -12.15 -7.05
C GLU A 23 -5.33 -11.99 -8.30
N PHE A 24 -6.48 -11.32 -8.15
CA PHE A 24 -7.43 -11.09 -9.24
C PHE A 24 -6.81 -10.31 -10.41
N PHE A 25 -5.96 -9.33 -10.10
CA PHE A 25 -5.23 -8.48 -11.05
C PHE A 25 -3.78 -8.93 -11.30
N ALA A 26 -3.42 -10.18 -10.96
CA ALA A 26 -2.06 -10.69 -11.14
C ALA A 26 -1.53 -10.55 -12.59
N ASN A 27 -2.40 -10.67 -13.58
CA ASN A 27 -2.07 -10.54 -15.02
C ASN A 27 -2.00 -9.09 -15.52
N ILE A 28 -2.23 -8.09 -14.66
CA ILE A 28 -2.15 -6.67 -15.01
C ILE A 28 -1.04 -6.03 -14.17
N PRO A 29 0.21 -5.99 -14.66
CA PRO A 29 1.38 -5.56 -13.89
C PRO A 29 1.25 -4.16 -13.30
N LYS A 30 0.60 -3.24 -14.04
CA LYS A 30 0.37 -1.86 -13.59
C LYS A 30 -0.52 -1.79 -12.35
N ILE A 31 -1.56 -2.62 -12.27
CA ILE A 31 -2.47 -2.67 -11.11
C ILE A 31 -1.80 -3.44 -9.98
N LYS A 32 -1.23 -4.61 -10.28
CA LYS A 32 -0.52 -5.45 -9.32
C LYS A 32 0.52 -4.66 -8.53
N ARG A 33 1.35 -3.84 -9.20
CA ARG A 33 2.37 -3.00 -8.52
C ARG A 33 1.77 -2.03 -7.51
N LYS A 34 0.62 -1.42 -7.80
CA LYS A 34 -0.05 -0.49 -6.88
C LYS A 34 -0.67 -1.22 -5.69
N LEU A 35 -1.31 -2.36 -5.94
CA LEU A 35 -1.91 -3.17 -4.88
C LEU A 35 -0.82 -3.75 -3.96
N GLN A 36 0.29 -4.22 -4.55
CA GLN A 36 1.42 -4.76 -3.80
C GLN A 36 1.96 -3.75 -2.79
N THR A 37 2.13 -2.48 -3.19
CA THR A 37 2.57 -1.42 -2.24
C THR A 37 1.62 -1.26 -1.06
N ILE A 38 0.31 -1.46 -1.25
CA ILE A 38 -0.66 -1.34 -0.16
C ILE A 38 -0.64 -2.58 0.75
N VAL A 39 -0.47 -3.77 0.18
CA VAL A 39 -0.25 -5.02 0.93
C VAL A 39 1.04 -4.95 1.75
N ASP A 40 2.11 -4.42 1.15
CA ASP A 40 3.43 -4.31 1.78
C ASP A 40 3.41 -3.38 3.00
N VAL A 41 2.57 -2.33 3.01
CA VAL A 41 2.35 -1.49 4.20
C VAL A 41 1.39 -2.09 5.22
N GLY A 42 0.86 -3.29 4.96
CA GLY A 42 -0.01 -4.01 5.89
C GLY A 42 -1.49 -3.72 5.78
N LEU A 43 -1.93 -3.05 4.71
CA LEU A 43 -3.34 -2.72 4.49
C LEU A 43 -4.03 -3.70 3.53
N GLY A 44 -3.49 -4.92 3.41
CA GLY A 44 -4.01 -5.95 2.51
C GLY A 44 -5.45 -6.39 2.81
N TYR A 45 -5.84 -6.34 4.09
CA TYR A 45 -7.17 -6.72 4.58
C TYR A 45 -8.27 -5.72 4.20
N MET A 46 -7.90 -4.50 3.81
CA MET A 46 -8.84 -3.45 3.46
C MET A 46 -9.57 -3.76 2.16
N LYS A 47 -10.80 -3.26 1.99
CA LYS A 47 -11.52 -3.35 0.71
C LYS A 47 -11.02 -2.28 -0.27
N LEU A 48 -11.00 -2.61 -1.56
CA LEU A 48 -10.60 -1.67 -2.62
C LEU A 48 -11.47 -0.40 -2.68
N GLY A 49 -12.76 -0.53 -2.38
CA GLY A 49 -13.73 0.55 -2.35
C GLY A 49 -13.94 1.19 -0.97
N GLN A 50 -13.16 0.80 0.05
CA GLN A 50 -13.35 1.33 1.39
C GLN A 50 -13.12 2.85 1.40
N PRO A 51 -14.09 3.65 1.91
CA PRO A 51 -13.92 5.09 1.98
C PRO A 51 -12.71 5.48 2.83
N ALA A 52 -11.86 6.37 2.31
CA ALA A 52 -10.68 6.87 3.00
C ALA A 52 -11.00 7.57 4.34
N THR A 53 -12.24 8.00 4.54
CA THR A 53 -12.74 8.60 5.79
C THR A 53 -12.91 7.61 6.95
N THR A 54 -12.88 6.30 6.67
CA THR A 54 -12.97 5.24 7.69
C THR A 54 -11.59 4.76 8.17
N LEU A 55 -10.52 5.30 7.59
CA LEU A 55 -9.15 4.98 7.97
C LEU A 55 -8.84 5.60 9.34
N SER A 56 -8.29 4.80 10.23
CA SER A 56 -7.61 5.29 11.43
C SER A 56 -6.40 6.17 11.02
N GLY A 57 -5.96 7.06 11.92
CA GLY A 57 -4.80 7.91 11.67
C GLY A 57 -3.54 7.10 11.27
N GLY A 58 -3.35 5.94 11.89
CA GLY A 58 -2.26 5.02 11.57
C GLY A 58 -2.40 4.33 10.20
N GLU A 59 -3.62 4.01 9.76
CA GLU A 59 -3.84 3.49 8.41
C GLU A 59 -3.66 4.59 7.34
N ALA A 60 -4.14 5.80 7.59
CA ALA A 60 -3.95 6.94 6.68
C ALA A 60 -2.46 7.27 6.49
N GLN A 61 -1.66 7.20 7.56
CA GLN A 61 -0.21 7.37 7.50
C GLN A 61 0.45 6.27 6.65
N ARG A 62 0.03 5.01 6.81
CA ARG A 62 0.52 3.89 6.01
C ARG A 62 0.17 4.00 4.52
N VAL A 63 -1.04 4.41 4.17
CA VAL A 63 -1.43 4.69 2.78
C VAL A 63 -0.54 5.78 2.16
N LYS A 64 -0.22 6.82 2.94
CA LYS A 64 0.66 7.89 2.50
C LYS A 64 2.09 7.38 2.26
N LEU A 65 2.61 6.54 3.16
CA LEU A 65 3.91 5.89 3.00
C LEU A 65 3.97 4.94 1.80
N ALA A 66 2.92 4.13 1.56
CA ALA A 66 2.81 3.26 0.38
C ALA A 66 2.90 4.06 -0.93
N SER A 67 2.24 5.22 -0.95
CA SER A 67 2.22 6.12 -2.10
C SER A 67 3.59 6.74 -2.36
N GLU A 68 4.32 7.09 -1.31
CA GLU A 68 5.70 7.58 -1.39
C GLU A 68 6.67 6.49 -1.83
N LEU A 69 6.54 5.25 -1.34
CA LEU A 69 7.36 4.10 -1.74
C LEU A 69 7.16 3.71 -3.21
N HIS A 70 5.96 3.93 -3.76
CA HIS A 70 5.72 3.75 -5.19
C HIS A 70 6.41 4.81 -6.07
N ARG A 71 6.73 5.98 -5.50
CA ARG A 71 7.41 7.05 -6.22
C ARG A 71 8.88 6.66 -6.36
N ARG A 72 9.43 6.72 -7.59
CA ARG A 72 10.87 6.53 -7.79
C ARG A 72 11.62 7.57 -6.96
N SER A 73 12.32 7.11 -5.93
CA SER A 73 13.16 7.97 -5.11
C SER A 73 14.41 8.30 -5.91
N ASN A 74 14.75 9.59 -6.02
CA ASN A 74 15.96 10.04 -6.70
C ASN A 74 17.15 10.09 -5.72
N GLY A 75 17.14 9.26 -4.66
CA GLY A 75 18.18 9.20 -3.63
C GLY A 75 18.33 10.46 -2.75
N ARG A 76 17.36 11.38 -2.77
CA ARG A 76 17.45 12.71 -2.09
C ARG A 76 16.22 13.09 -1.27
N SER A 77 15.44 12.10 -0.82
CA SER A 77 14.22 12.34 -0.04
C SER A 77 14.48 12.11 1.45
N LEU A 78 14.37 13.17 2.25
CA LEU A 78 14.42 13.08 3.70
C LEU A 78 13.00 12.86 4.25
N TYR A 79 12.76 11.70 4.86
CA TYR A 79 11.51 11.39 5.55
C TYR A 79 11.68 11.64 7.04
N ILE A 80 10.96 12.62 7.60
CA ILE A 80 10.88 12.85 9.05
C ILE A 80 9.55 12.28 9.53
N LEU A 81 9.61 11.40 10.52
CA LEU A 81 8.46 10.78 11.15
C LEU A 81 8.43 11.23 12.61
N ASP A 82 7.42 12.02 12.98
CA ASP A 82 7.20 12.42 14.37
C ASP A 82 6.24 11.42 15.02
N GLU A 83 6.71 10.73 16.07
CA GLU A 83 6.03 9.64 16.77
C GLU A 83 5.16 8.69 15.90
N PRO A 84 5.72 8.00 14.90
CA PRO A 84 4.93 7.23 13.94
C PRO A 84 4.35 5.92 14.49
N THR A 85 4.63 5.59 15.76
CA THR A 85 4.20 4.34 16.41
C THR A 85 3.05 4.54 17.38
N THR A 86 2.66 5.79 17.66
CA THR A 86 1.62 6.12 18.63
C THR A 86 0.25 5.61 18.14
N GLY A 87 -0.32 4.65 18.86
CA GLY A 87 -1.62 4.05 18.55
C GLY A 87 -1.60 2.91 17.52
N LEU A 88 -0.42 2.41 17.13
CA LEU A 88 -0.30 1.24 16.25
C LEU A 88 -0.18 -0.07 17.04
N HIS A 89 -0.76 -1.14 16.49
CA HIS A 89 -0.55 -2.50 17.00
C HIS A 89 0.89 -2.96 16.72
N VAL A 90 1.42 -3.90 17.51
CA VAL A 90 2.81 -4.39 17.37
C VAL A 90 3.08 -4.93 15.96
N ASP A 91 2.10 -5.62 15.36
CA ASP A 91 2.20 -6.13 13.99
C ASP A 91 2.27 -5.00 12.95
N ASP A 92 1.60 -3.88 13.20
CA ASP A 92 1.63 -2.71 12.32
C ASP A 92 2.98 -2.00 12.39
N ILE A 93 3.60 -1.96 13.58
CA ILE A 93 4.94 -1.40 13.78
C ILE A 93 5.99 -2.22 12.99
N ALA A 94 5.91 -3.54 13.04
CA ALA A 94 6.82 -4.41 12.29
C ALA A 94 6.72 -4.18 10.78
N ARG A 95 5.50 -4.00 10.25
CA ARG A 95 5.26 -3.70 8.84
C ARG A 95 5.76 -2.30 8.46
N LEU A 96 5.49 -1.31 9.32
CA LEU A 96 5.99 0.05 9.14
C LEU A 96 7.53 0.07 9.05
N LEU A 97 8.22 -0.62 9.96
CA LEU A 97 9.67 -0.78 9.93
C LEU A 97 10.16 -1.42 8.64
N GLY A 98 9.49 -2.48 8.16
CA GLY A 98 9.83 -3.12 6.88
C GLY A 98 9.68 -2.18 5.68
N VAL A 99 8.68 -1.31 5.68
CA VAL A 99 8.47 -0.30 4.64
C VAL A 99 9.54 0.78 4.68
N LEU A 100 9.87 1.28 5.88
CA LEU A 100 10.95 2.25 6.05
C LEU A 100 12.29 1.68 5.62
N GLN A 101 12.58 0.42 5.95
CA GLN A 101 13.80 -0.26 5.51
C GLN A 101 13.88 -0.33 3.99
N ARG A 102 12.78 -0.64 3.30
CA ARG A 102 12.72 -0.59 1.84
C ARG A 102 12.91 0.82 1.27
N LEU A 103 12.44 1.88 1.95
CA LEU A 103 12.71 3.26 1.52
C LEU A 103 14.20 3.61 1.63
N VAL A 104 14.85 3.15 2.69
CA VAL A 104 16.30 3.29 2.88
C VAL A 104 17.04 2.52 1.79
N GLU A 105 16.71 1.25 1.54
CA GLU A 105 17.33 0.43 0.48
C GLU A 105 17.16 1.04 -0.92
N ASN A 106 16.01 1.63 -1.23
CA ASN A 106 15.78 2.30 -2.52
C ASN A 106 16.41 3.71 -2.60
N GLY A 107 16.70 4.33 -1.46
CA GLY A 107 17.39 5.62 -1.37
C GLY A 107 18.91 5.48 -1.39
N ASP A 108 19.42 4.34 -0.90
CA ASP A 108 20.83 4.00 -0.72
C ASP A 108 21.43 3.22 -1.91
N GLU A 109 20.87 3.31 -3.11
CA GLU A 109 21.66 3.07 -4.34
C GLU A 109 22.72 4.18 -4.44
N THR A 110 23.74 4.05 -3.59
CA THR A 110 24.97 4.80 -3.61
C THR A 110 25.72 4.42 -4.89
N PRO A 111 26.05 5.36 -5.77
CA PRO A 111 26.91 5.09 -6.89
C PRO A 111 28.35 5.33 -6.46
N PHE A 112 28.97 4.43 -5.69
CA PHE A 112 30.44 4.29 -5.59
C PHE A 112 30.84 2.89 -5.14
#